data_AF-U2E0Z0-F1
#
_entry.id   AF-U2E0Z0-F1
#
_cell.length_a   1.000
_cell.length_b   1.000
_cell.length_c   1.000
_cell.angle_alpha   90.00
_cell.angle_beta   90.00
_cell.angle_gamma   90.00
#
_symmetry.space_group_name_H-M   'P 1'
#
loop_
_entity.id
_entity.type
_entity.pdbx_description
1 polymer ?
#
loop_
_entity_poly.entity_id
_entity_poly.type
_entity_poly.pdbx_seq_one_letter_code
_entity_poly.pdbx_strand_id
1 'polypeptide(L)'
;MSETTAQRLIHPAHAQLLQAARAERRALVQALAIEADWRFHDGPEWAARYWAAFGDLRRDIDSAPELRLGAAVAPRQAWSPLEPVESDQARAIFRAVLAALHPQVAPRAAAADTAGLWSLTVMAYRAGDAARLRELLAKAQTHAAAARLPEDIVELRREHDRLASARAIVDRRLAELSQQFPFNLRDRLDDADWVRRQRLGLRQVLEFVAPPRRRSAQDDRQQVS
;
A
#
# COMPACT_ATOMS: atom_id res chain seq x y z
N MET A 1 -12.21 -55.98 -16.45
CA MET A 1 -12.53 -55.48 -15.10
C MET A 1 -11.74 -54.21 -14.90
N SER A 2 -12.45 -53.11 -14.70
CA SER A 2 -11.92 -51.74 -14.76
C SER A 2 -11.06 -51.43 -13.54
N GLU A 3 -9.79 -51.13 -13.75
CA GLU A 3 -8.94 -50.49 -12.75
C GLU A 3 -9.57 -49.15 -12.38
N THR A 4 -10.06 -49.09 -11.14
CA THR A 4 -10.72 -47.90 -10.62
C THR A 4 -9.63 -46.86 -10.35
N THR A 5 -9.84 -45.66 -10.88
CA THR A 5 -9.04 -44.42 -10.79
C THR A 5 -8.75 -43.93 -9.35
N ALA A 6 -8.99 -44.76 -8.33
CA ALA A 6 -9.02 -44.39 -6.91
C ALA A 6 -7.70 -44.63 -6.15
N GLN A 7 -6.65 -45.12 -6.81
CA GLN A 7 -5.31 -45.27 -6.21
C GLN A 7 -4.24 -44.52 -7.00
N ARG A 8 -4.44 -43.21 -7.25
CA ARG A 8 -3.29 -42.34 -7.45
C ARG A 8 -2.57 -42.25 -6.10
N LEU A 9 -1.53 -43.06 -5.92
CA LEU A 9 -0.56 -42.91 -4.83
C LEU A 9 -0.19 -41.43 -4.74
N ILE A 10 -0.70 -40.72 -3.72
CA ILE A 10 -0.28 -39.36 -3.41
C ILE A 10 1.16 -39.49 -2.91
N HIS A 11 2.10 -39.45 -3.85
CA HIS A 11 3.51 -39.53 -3.54
C HIS A 11 3.84 -38.40 -2.54
N PRO A 12 4.57 -38.67 -1.44
CA PRO A 12 4.82 -37.66 -0.40
C PRO A 12 5.43 -36.37 -0.96
N ALA A 13 6.24 -36.47 -2.02
CA ALA A 13 6.79 -35.31 -2.72
C ALA A 13 5.73 -34.43 -3.40
N HIS A 14 4.62 -34.99 -3.90
CA HIS A 14 3.51 -34.21 -4.47
C HIS A 14 2.79 -33.42 -3.38
N ALA A 15 2.48 -34.06 -2.26
CA ALA A 15 1.83 -33.41 -1.12
C ALA A 15 2.70 -32.28 -0.54
N GLN A 16 4.01 -32.49 -0.43
CA GLN A 16 4.96 -31.47 0.00
C GLN A 16 5.02 -30.29 -0.98
N LEU A 17 5.08 -30.57 -2.29
CA LEU A 17 5.08 -29.52 -3.31
C LEU A 17 3.78 -28.71 -3.30
N LEU A 18 2.63 -29.37 -3.12
CA LEU A 18 1.34 -28.69 -3.03
C LEU A 18 1.26 -27.78 -1.80
N GLN A 19 1.78 -28.23 -0.66
CA GLN A 19 1.89 -27.40 0.55
C GLN A 19 2.81 -26.21 0.32
N ALA A 20 3.98 -26.42 -0.30
CA ALA A 20 4.91 -25.34 -0.63
C ALA A 20 4.28 -24.32 -1.58
N ALA A 21 3.61 -24.76 -2.65
CA ALA A 21 2.92 -23.88 -3.59
C ALA A 21 1.80 -23.07 -2.90
N ARG A 22 1.04 -23.68 -1.98
CA ARG A 22 0.04 -22.96 -1.15
C ARG A 22 0.69 -21.94 -0.23
N ALA A 23 1.85 -22.26 0.35
CA ALA A 23 2.59 -21.33 1.19
C ALA A 23 3.06 -20.11 0.37
N GLU A 24 3.67 -20.33 -0.80
CA GLU A 24 4.08 -19.23 -1.69
C GLU A 24 2.90 -18.38 -2.16
N ARG A 25 1.78 -19.01 -2.50
CA ARG A 25 0.55 -18.27 -2.85
C ARG A 25 0.07 -17.38 -1.72
N ARG A 26 0.05 -17.88 -0.48
CA ARG A 26 -0.36 -17.11 0.70
C ARG A 26 0.61 -15.96 0.98
N ALA A 27 1.91 -16.22 0.88
CA ALA A 27 2.94 -15.20 1.07
C ALA A 27 2.84 -14.09 0.02
N LEU A 28 2.63 -14.44 -1.26
CA LEU A 28 2.39 -13.46 -2.33
C LEU A 28 1.14 -12.63 -2.09
N VAL A 29 0.02 -13.26 -1.69
CA VAL A 29 -1.23 -12.55 -1.33
C VAL A 29 -0.97 -11.57 -0.19
N GLN A 30 -0.23 -11.99 0.83
CA GLN A 30 0.11 -11.14 1.97
C GLN A 30 0.97 -9.94 1.54
N ALA A 31 2.02 -10.17 0.75
CA ALA A 31 2.90 -9.12 0.28
C ALA A 31 2.15 -8.08 -0.58
N LEU A 32 1.31 -8.54 -1.52
CA LEU A 32 0.49 -7.65 -2.34
C LEU A 32 -0.56 -6.89 -1.52
N ALA A 33 -1.10 -7.49 -0.47
CA ALA A 33 -2.01 -6.82 0.45
C ALA A 33 -1.30 -5.70 1.22
N ILE A 34 -0.11 -5.96 1.77
CA ILE A 34 0.71 -4.94 2.43
C ILE A 34 1.03 -3.80 1.45
N GLU A 35 1.39 -4.13 0.22
CA GLU A 35 1.68 -3.13 -0.82
C GLU A 35 0.45 -2.26 -1.13
N ALA A 36 -0.74 -2.85 -1.18
CA ALA A 36 -2.00 -2.11 -1.35
C ALA A 36 -2.32 -1.23 -0.13
N ASP A 37 -2.15 -1.76 1.09
CA ASP A 37 -2.35 -1.01 2.34
C ASP A 37 -1.45 0.22 2.37
N TRP A 38 -0.16 0.04 2.05
CA TRP A 38 0.81 1.13 1.97
C TRP A 38 0.42 2.17 0.93
N ARG A 39 -0.07 1.75 -0.24
CA ARG A 39 -0.45 2.70 -1.29
C ARG A 39 -1.73 3.48 -0.99
N PHE A 40 -2.73 2.83 -0.41
CA PHE A 40 -4.09 3.37 -0.35
C PHE A 40 -4.52 3.83 1.03
N HIS A 41 -3.91 3.34 2.10
CA HIS A 41 -4.32 3.63 3.47
C HIS A 41 -3.15 4.11 4.34
N ASP A 42 -2.13 3.28 4.56
CA ASP A 42 -1.05 3.59 5.50
C ASP A 42 -0.16 4.72 4.98
N GLY A 43 0.18 4.75 3.69
CA GLY A 43 0.95 5.86 3.10
C GLY A 43 0.24 7.20 3.26
N PRO A 44 -1.02 7.33 2.82
CA PRO A 44 -1.84 8.50 3.11
C PRO A 44 -1.88 8.90 4.59
N GLU A 45 -2.03 7.94 5.49
CA GLU A 45 -2.02 8.18 6.94
C GLU A 45 -0.67 8.73 7.41
N TRP A 46 0.44 8.08 7.06
CA TRP A 46 1.78 8.51 7.46
C TRP A 46 2.15 9.88 6.91
N ALA A 47 1.78 10.17 5.68
CA ALA A 47 1.99 11.48 5.11
C ALA A 47 1.06 12.54 5.75
N ALA A 48 -0.18 12.19 6.12
CA ALA A 48 -1.03 13.09 6.91
C ALA A 48 -0.42 13.40 8.30
N ARG A 49 0.16 12.40 8.97
CA ARG A 49 0.88 12.59 10.24
C ARG A 49 2.11 13.49 10.07
N TYR A 50 2.87 13.29 8.99
CA TYR A 50 3.97 14.19 8.63
C TYR A 50 3.50 15.64 8.48
N TRP A 51 2.44 15.86 7.68
CA TRP A 51 1.90 17.20 7.46
C TRP A 51 1.29 17.82 8.73
N ALA A 52 0.71 17.03 9.62
CA ALA A 52 0.26 17.52 10.93
C ALA A 52 1.43 17.95 11.82
N ALA A 53 2.54 17.21 11.78
CA ALA A 53 3.74 17.51 12.57
C ALA A 53 4.49 18.76 12.08
N PHE A 54 4.60 18.93 10.76
CA PHE A 54 5.45 19.95 10.14
C PHE A 54 4.69 21.09 9.46
N GLY A 55 3.37 21.01 9.30
CA GLY A 55 2.54 22.00 8.60
C GLY A 55 2.58 21.87 7.08
N ASP A 56 1.83 22.71 6.37
CA ASP A 56 1.77 22.74 4.90
C ASP A 56 2.99 23.49 4.34
N LEU A 57 4.14 22.82 4.24
CA LEU A 57 5.35 23.38 3.61
C LEU A 57 5.09 23.89 2.17
N ARG A 58 3.94 23.59 1.54
CA ARG A 58 3.56 24.21 0.25
C ARG A 58 3.46 25.73 0.31
N ARG A 59 3.01 26.32 1.42
CA ARG A 59 3.02 27.79 1.57
C ARG A 59 4.44 28.37 1.64
N ASP A 60 5.41 27.57 2.08
CA ASP A 60 6.82 27.98 2.18
C ASP A 60 7.65 27.60 0.93
N ILE A 61 7.25 26.59 0.15
CA ILE A 61 7.91 26.16 -1.11
C ILE A 61 7.69 27.18 -2.23
N ASP A 62 6.51 27.80 -2.33
CA ASP A 62 6.27 28.88 -3.30
C ASP A 62 7.08 30.14 -2.94
N SER A 63 7.53 30.25 -1.68
CA SER A 63 8.29 31.38 -1.15
C SER A 63 9.81 31.16 -1.15
N ALA A 64 10.30 29.91 -1.26
CA ALA A 64 11.72 29.56 -1.16
C ALA A 64 12.08 28.37 -2.09
N PRO A 65 12.58 28.62 -3.31
CA PRO A 65 12.89 27.58 -4.30
C PRO A 65 14.02 26.63 -3.88
N GLU A 66 14.85 27.00 -2.90
CA GLU A 66 15.91 26.14 -2.34
C GLU A 66 15.42 25.07 -1.35
N LEU A 67 14.19 25.16 -0.83
CA LEU A 67 13.64 24.21 0.16
C LEU A 67 12.98 22.96 -0.47
N ARG A 68 13.27 22.65 -1.74
CA ARG A 68 12.79 21.45 -2.43
C ARG A 68 13.50 20.18 -1.91
N LEU A 69 13.26 19.84 -0.65
CA LEU A 69 13.46 18.48 -0.15
C LEU A 69 12.39 17.59 -0.78
N GLY A 70 12.79 16.79 -1.78
CA GLY A 70 12.06 15.69 -2.42
C GLY A 70 10.55 15.68 -2.17
N ALA A 71 9.83 16.57 -2.84
CA ALA A 71 8.43 16.84 -2.58
C ALA A 71 7.56 15.59 -2.69
N ALA A 72 6.81 15.31 -1.63
CA ALA A 72 5.66 14.41 -1.65
C ALA A 72 4.57 15.01 -2.56
N VAL A 73 4.27 14.34 -3.66
CA VAL A 73 3.50 14.91 -4.80
C VAL A 73 1.98 14.83 -4.63
N ALA A 74 1.44 14.25 -3.55
CA ALA A 74 -0.01 14.05 -3.41
C ALA A 74 -0.70 15.16 -2.59
N PRO A 75 -1.80 15.77 -3.09
CA PRO A 75 -2.57 16.76 -2.35
C PRO A 75 -3.38 16.13 -1.20
N ARG A 76 -3.38 16.80 -0.04
CA ARG A 76 -4.09 16.44 1.22
C ARG A 76 -5.56 16.01 1.03
N GLN A 77 -6.24 16.52 0.02
CA GLN A 77 -7.68 16.27 -0.23
C GLN A 77 -7.99 14.89 -0.82
N ALA A 78 -6.98 14.14 -1.27
CA ALA A 78 -7.20 12.83 -1.88
C ALA A 78 -7.35 11.68 -0.86
N TRP A 79 -7.24 11.96 0.45
CA TRP A 79 -6.92 10.96 1.47
C TRP A 79 -7.92 10.99 2.63
N SER A 80 -8.90 10.09 2.60
CA SER A 80 -9.80 9.83 3.72
C SER A 80 -9.32 8.58 4.49
N PRO A 81 -9.11 8.65 5.81
CA PRO A 81 -8.82 7.48 6.63
C PRO A 81 -10.07 6.61 6.80
N LEU A 82 -9.87 5.31 7.03
CA LEU A 82 -10.94 4.37 7.39
C LEU A 82 -11.04 4.23 8.90
N GLU A 83 -12.26 4.11 9.42
CA GLU A 83 -12.49 3.73 10.82
C GLU A 83 -11.96 2.31 11.08
N PRO A 84 -11.35 2.02 12.25
CA PRO A 84 -10.62 0.77 12.48
C PRO A 84 -11.42 -0.53 12.25
N VAL A 85 -12.69 -0.56 12.68
CA VAL A 85 -13.56 -1.74 12.55
C VAL A 85 -13.92 -2.02 11.08
N GLU A 86 -14.16 -0.96 10.31
CA GLU A 86 -14.40 -1.07 8.87
C GLU A 86 -13.12 -1.40 8.12
N SER A 87 -11.98 -0.87 8.58
CA SER A 87 -10.64 -1.13 8.04
C SER A 87 -10.26 -2.61 8.12
N ASP A 88 -10.43 -3.27 9.27
CA ASP A 88 -10.08 -4.68 9.42
C ASP A 88 -10.97 -5.60 8.58
N GLN A 89 -12.28 -5.31 8.53
CA GLN A 89 -13.21 -6.07 7.70
C GLN A 89 -12.92 -5.87 6.20
N ALA A 90 -12.69 -4.62 5.77
CA ALA A 90 -12.35 -4.29 4.39
C ALA A 90 -11.02 -4.95 3.97
N ARG A 91 -9.99 -4.88 4.81
CA ARG A 91 -8.69 -5.57 4.61
C ARG A 91 -8.87 -7.07 4.44
N ALA A 92 -9.69 -7.70 5.30
CA ALA A 92 -9.96 -9.13 5.22
C ALA A 92 -10.68 -9.51 3.90
N ILE A 93 -11.69 -8.74 3.51
CA ILE A 93 -12.43 -8.96 2.27
C ILE A 93 -11.53 -8.76 1.06
N PHE A 94 -10.75 -7.67 1.04
CA PHE A 94 -9.81 -7.37 -0.04
C PHE A 94 -8.80 -8.49 -0.24
N ARG A 95 -8.20 -9.01 0.85
CA ARG A 95 -7.29 -10.16 0.78
C ARG A 95 -7.95 -11.40 0.18
N ALA A 96 -9.22 -11.65 0.51
CA ALA A 96 -9.97 -12.79 -0.03
C ALA A 96 -10.21 -12.64 -1.54
N VAL A 97 -10.58 -11.44 -2.01
CA VAL A 97 -10.75 -11.18 -3.45
C VAL A 97 -9.42 -11.23 -4.19
N LEU A 98 -8.36 -10.66 -3.62
CA LEU A 98 -7.00 -10.71 -4.16
C LEU A 98 -6.54 -12.16 -4.37
N ALA A 99 -6.75 -13.02 -3.37
CA ALA A 99 -6.41 -14.44 -3.49
C ALA A 99 -7.16 -15.18 -4.60
N ALA A 100 -8.37 -14.69 -4.96
CA ALA A 100 -9.22 -15.31 -5.98
C ALA A 100 -8.97 -14.76 -7.39
N LEU A 101 -8.68 -13.47 -7.53
CA LEU A 101 -8.73 -12.77 -8.82
C LEU A 101 -7.47 -11.98 -9.20
N HIS A 102 -6.49 -11.84 -8.31
CA HIS A 102 -5.30 -11.06 -8.65
C HIS A 102 -4.50 -11.74 -9.79
N PRO A 103 -4.13 -11.02 -10.87
CA PRO A 103 -3.47 -11.62 -12.04
C PRO A 103 -2.18 -12.39 -11.72
N GLN A 104 -1.39 -11.92 -10.76
CA GLN A 104 -0.16 -12.61 -10.33
C GLN A 104 -0.42 -13.79 -9.39
N VAL A 105 -1.58 -13.85 -8.72
CA VAL A 105 -1.90 -14.92 -7.76
C VAL A 105 -2.67 -16.05 -8.44
N ALA A 106 -3.69 -15.69 -9.20
CA ALA A 106 -4.61 -16.61 -9.85
C ALA A 106 -4.82 -16.19 -11.33
N PRO A 107 -3.82 -16.35 -12.21
CA PRO A 107 -3.86 -15.85 -13.59
C PRO A 107 -5.03 -16.44 -14.41
N ARG A 108 -5.38 -17.71 -14.17
CA ARG A 108 -6.52 -18.36 -14.83
C ARG A 108 -7.87 -17.74 -14.41
N ALA A 109 -8.02 -17.44 -13.12
CA ALA A 109 -9.22 -16.78 -12.61
C ALA A 109 -9.30 -15.33 -13.07
N ALA A 110 -8.16 -14.61 -13.07
CA ALA A 110 -8.07 -13.25 -13.58
C ALA A 110 -8.39 -13.16 -15.08
N ALA A 111 -7.95 -14.13 -15.88
CA ALA A 111 -8.30 -14.19 -17.30
C ALA A 111 -9.79 -14.48 -17.54
N ALA A 112 -10.45 -15.17 -16.60
CA ALA A 112 -11.88 -15.43 -16.64
C ALA A 112 -12.74 -14.27 -16.10
N ASP A 113 -12.13 -13.25 -15.48
CA ASP A 113 -12.81 -12.07 -14.94
C ASP A 113 -13.20 -11.07 -16.04
N THR A 114 -14.21 -11.43 -16.83
CA THR A 114 -14.72 -10.57 -17.92
C THR A 114 -15.45 -9.33 -17.40
N ALA A 115 -15.94 -9.35 -16.16
CA ALA A 115 -16.67 -8.26 -15.55
C ALA A 115 -15.77 -7.20 -14.90
N GLY A 116 -14.44 -7.41 -14.87
CA GLY A 116 -13.49 -6.49 -14.27
C GLY A 116 -13.63 -6.37 -12.76
N LEU A 117 -14.04 -7.45 -12.09
CA LEU A 117 -14.23 -7.52 -10.64
C LEU A 117 -12.97 -7.13 -9.88
N TRP A 118 -11.78 -7.49 -10.36
CA TRP A 118 -10.52 -7.08 -9.75
C TRP A 118 -10.36 -5.56 -9.73
N SER A 119 -10.56 -4.89 -10.87
CA SER A 119 -10.45 -3.43 -10.97
C SER A 119 -11.47 -2.73 -10.08
N LEU A 120 -12.72 -3.23 -10.07
CA LEU A 120 -13.77 -2.71 -9.18
C LEU A 120 -13.43 -2.89 -7.70
N THR A 121 -12.76 -3.99 -7.36
CA THR A 121 -12.30 -4.27 -5.99
C THR A 121 -11.24 -3.29 -5.56
N VAL A 122 -10.26 -2.99 -6.41
CA VAL A 122 -9.24 -1.98 -6.11
C VAL A 122 -9.86 -0.59 -5.91
N MET A 123 -10.85 -0.23 -6.74
CA MET A 123 -11.57 1.04 -6.58
C MET A 123 -12.34 1.11 -5.27
N ALA A 124 -13.11 0.06 -4.93
CA ALA A 124 -13.87 -0.01 -3.70
C ALA A 124 -12.95 0.00 -2.46
N TYR A 125 -11.83 -0.71 -2.53
CA TYR A 125 -10.84 -0.74 -1.45
C TYR A 125 -10.23 0.65 -1.21
N ARG A 126 -9.78 1.31 -2.27
CA ARG A 126 -9.26 2.68 -2.20
C ARG A 126 -10.29 3.68 -1.65
N ALA A 127 -11.57 3.48 -1.97
CA ALA A 127 -12.66 4.33 -1.50
C ALA A 127 -13.11 4.00 -0.07
N GLY A 128 -12.64 2.88 0.51
CA GLY A 128 -13.11 2.43 1.81
C GLY A 128 -14.51 1.81 1.82
N ASP A 129 -15.04 1.45 0.66
CA ASP A 129 -16.42 0.99 0.52
C ASP A 129 -16.55 -0.50 0.89
N ALA A 130 -16.67 -0.75 2.19
CA ALA A 130 -16.82 -2.09 2.73
C ALA A 130 -18.07 -2.82 2.22
N ALA A 131 -19.17 -2.09 1.97
CA ALA A 131 -20.39 -2.67 1.43
C ALA A 131 -20.16 -3.21 0.02
N ARG A 132 -19.56 -2.39 -0.85
CA ARG A 132 -19.22 -2.80 -2.21
C ARG A 132 -18.20 -3.93 -2.25
N LEU A 133 -17.21 -3.93 -1.35
CA LEU A 133 -16.26 -5.03 -1.23
C LEU A 133 -16.95 -6.37 -0.91
N ARG A 134 -17.96 -6.38 -0.03
CA ARG A 134 -18.74 -7.61 0.28
C ARG A 134 -19.48 -8.14 -0.95
N GLU A 135 -20.12 -7.26 -1.72
CA GLU A 135 -20.80 -7.64 -2.97
C GLU A 135 -19.83 -8.24 -3.98
N LEU A 136 -18.65 -7.61 -4.14
CA LEU A 136 -17.63 -8.05 -5.07
C LEU A 136 -17.02 -9.39 -4.64
N LEU A 137 -16.85 -9.64 -3.33
CA LEU A 137 -16.40 -10.93 -2.83
C LEU A 137 -17.36 -12.06 -3.20
N ALA A 138 -18.67 -11.87 -3.02
CA ALA A 138 -19.66 -12.87 -3.38
C ALA A 138 -19.58 -13.22 -4.88
N LYS A 139 -19.36 -12.23 -5.74
CA LYS A 139 -19.15 -12.44 -7.19
C LYS A 139 -17.82 -13.14 -7.47
N ALA A 140 -16.73 -12.72 -6.82
CA ALA A 140 -15.40 -13.30 -7.00
C ALA A 140 -15.33 -14.78 -6.62
N GLN A 141 -16.13 -15.22 -5.64
CA GLN A 141 -16.18 -16.63 -5.23
C GLN A 141 -16.61 -17.58 -6.36
N THR A 142 -17.36 -17.10 -7.36
CA THR A 142 -17.71 -17.88 -8.55
C THR A 142 -16.47 -18.30 -9.37
N HIS A 143 -15.36 -17.58 -9.23
CA HIS A 143 -14.08 -17.89 -9.89
C HIS A 143 -13.15 -18.77 -9.03
N ALA A 144 -13.58 -19.20 -7.83
CA ALA A 144 -12.74 -19.97 -6.91
C ALA A 144 -12.24 -21.30 -7.52
N ALA A 145 -13.00 -21.91 -8.42
CA ALA A 145 -12.59 -23.12 -9.14
C ALA A 145 -11.41 -22.84 -10.09
N ALA A 146 -11.43 -21.70 -10.79
CA ALA A 146 -10.36 -21.28 -11.70
C ALA A 146 -9.08 -20.85 -10.94
N ALA A 147 -9.21 -20.50 -9.65
CA ALA A 147 -8.09 -20.15 -8.77
C ALA A 147 -7.41 -21.37 -8.11
N ARG A 148 -7.79 -22.61 -8.46
CA ARG A 148 -7.18 -23.83 -7.90
C ARG A 148 -5.79 -24.06 -8.49
N LEU A 149 -4.89 -24.58 -7.64
CA LEU A 149 -3.56 -25.02 -8.08
C LEU A 149 -3.68 -26.26 -8.99
N PRO A 150 -2.77 -26.44 -9.96
CA PRO A 150 -2.74 -27.63 -10.80
C PRO A 150 -2.58 -28.92 -9.97
N GLU A 151 -3.23 -29.99 -10.41
CA GLU A 151 -3.05 -31.33 -9.82
C GLU A 151 -1.82 -32.06 -10.39
N ASP A 152 -1.49 -31.80 -11.65
CA ASP A 152 -0.30 -32.37 -12.30
C ASP A 152 0.99 -31.87 -11.64
N ILE A 153 1.94 -32.76 -11.40
CA ILE A 153 3.15 -32.46 -10.63
C ILE A 153 4.10 -31.49 -11.35
N VAL A 154 4.19 -31.56 -12.69
CA VAL A 154 5.05 -30.70 -13.49
C VAL A 154 4.45 -29.29 -13.54
N GLU A 155 3.15 -29.19 -13.79
CA GLU A 155 2.44 -27.92 -13.76
C GLU A 155 2.44 -27.28 -12.37
N LEU A 156 2.30 -28.08 -11.31
CA LEU A 156 2.37 -27.60 -9.93
C LEU A 156 3.77 -27.07 -9.58
N ARG A 157 4.84 -27.72 -10.08
CA ARG A 157 6.22 -27.22 -9.90
C ARG A 157 6.40 -25.88 -10.60
N ARG A 158 5.96 -25.76 -11.86
CA ARG A 158 6.02 -24.49 -12.61
C ARG A 158 5.24 -23.39 -11.90
N GLU A 159 4.07 -23.71 -11.39
CA GLU A 159 3.23 -22.77 -10.65
C GLU A 159 3.89 -22.33 -9.33
N HIS A 160 4.52 -23.25 -8.61
CA HIS A 160 5.31 -22.92 -7.43
C HIS A 160 6.42 -21.92 -7.75
N ASP A 161 7.23 -22.19 -8.77
CA ASP A 161 8.39 -21.35 -9.12
C ASP A 161 7.94 -19.97 -9.63
N ARG A 162 6.82 -19.92 -10.36
CA ARG A 162 6.16 -18.67 -10.78
C ARG A 162 5.72 -17.84 -9.58
N LEU A 163 5.06 -18.47 -8.59
CA LEU A 163 4.60 -17.80 -7.38
C LEU A 163 5.79 -17.27 -6.56
N ALA A 164 6.84 -18.06 -6.39
CA ALA A 164 8.05 -17.66 -5.68
C ALA A 164 8.74 -16.46 -6.35
N SER A 165 8.85 -16.47 -7.69
CA SER A 165 9.41 -15.35 -8.46
C SER A 165 8.55 -14.08 -8.33
N ALA A 166 7.23 -14.21 -8.47
CA ALA A 166 6.30 -13.08 -8.30
C ALA A 166 6.40 -12.49 -6.89
N ARG A 167 6.49 -13.33 -5.86
CA ARG A 167 6.69 -12.89 -4.48
C ARG A 167 7.99 -12.11 -4.31
N ALA A 168 9.11 -12.64 -4.80
CA ALA A 168 10.40 -11.96 -4.70
C ALA A 168 10.39 -10.56 -5.35
N ILE A 169 9.64 -10.39 -6.45
CA ILE A 169 9.46 -9.09 -7.09
C ILE A 169 8.67 -8.13 -6.18
N VAL A 170 7.57 -8.60 -5.58
CA VAL A 170 6.75 -7.77 -4.68
C VAL A 170 7.52 -7.42 -3.41
N ASP A 171 8.24 -8.37 -2.82
CA ASP A 171 9.07 -8.16 -1.63
C ASP A 171 10.15 -7.08 -1.89
N ARG A 172 10.76 -7.08 -3.09
CA ARG A 172 11.70 -6.02 -3.50
C ARG A 172 11.02 -4.66 -3.60
N ARG A 173 9.84 -4.59 -4.21
CA ARG A 173 9.07 -3.32 -4.31
C ARG A 173 8.68 -2.79 -2.94
N LEU A 174 8.29 -3.67 -2.01
CA LEU A 174 8.03 -3.28 -0.62
C LEU A 174 9.29 -2.73 0.05
N ALA A 175 10.44 -3.37 -0.13
CA ALA A 175 11.71 -2.85 0.39
C ALA A 175 12.01 -1.45 -0.17
N GLU A 176 11.83 -1.23 -1.48
CA GLU A 176 12.00 0.08 -2.12
C GLU A 176 11.00 1.12 -1.58
N LEU A 177 9.71 0.77 -1.47
CA LEU A 177 8.67 1.65 -0.92
C LEU A 177 8.96 2.05 0.52
N SER A 178 9.48 1.14 1.34
CA SER A 178 9.81 1.42 2.74
C SER A 178 10.89 2.50 2.90
N GLN A 179 11.74 2.68 1.89
CA GLN A 179 12.81 3.69 1.85
C GLN A 179 12.34 5.03 1.27
N GLN A 180 11.12 5.10 0.76
CA GLN A 180 10.54 6.30 0.17
C GLN A 180 9.65 7.02 1.17
N PHE A 181 9.41 8.31 0.93
CA PHE A 181 8.40 9.05 1.65
C PHE A 181 7.01 8.43 1.42
N PRO A 182 6.15 8.31 2.45
CA PRO A 182 6.34 8.77 3.83
C PRO A 182 6.98 7.73 4.78
N PHE A 183 7.22 6.51 4.31
CA PHE A 183 7.62 5.37 5.14
C PHE A 183 9.01 5.49 5.74
N ASN A 184 9.95 6.12 5.03
CA ASN A 184 11.31 6.36 5.54
C ASN A 184 11.38 7.32 6.74
N LEU A 185 10.28 8.02 7.03
CA LEU A 185 10.14 8.91 8.18
C LEU A 185 9.25 8.34 9.28
N ARG A 186 8.66 7.14 9.08
CA ARG A 186 7.70 6.51 10.01
C ARG A 186 8.20 6.50 11.46
N ASP A 187 9.35 5.88 11.69
CA ASP A 187 9.91 5.72 13.04
C ASP A 187 10.32 7.06 13.66
N ARG A 188 10.67 8.04 12.81
CA ARG A 188 11.07 9.38 13.25
C ARG A 188 9.87 10.25 13.63
N LEU A 189 8.72 10.03 12.99
CA LEU A 189 7.47 10.74 13.29
C LEU A 189 6.88 10.35 14.66
N ASP A 190 7.27 9.19 15.20
CA ASP A 190 6.91 8.76 16.55
C ASP A 190 7.85 9.34 17.64
N ASP A 191 9.03 9.85 17.27
CA ASP A 191 9.96 10.55 18.19
C ASP A 191 9.60 12.05 18.31
N ALA A 192 8.87 12.39 19.38
CA ALA A 192 8.45 13.76 19.67
C ALA A 192 9.64 14.74 19.82
N ASP A 193 10.79 14.28 20.32
CA ASP A 193 11.97 15.12 20.49
C ASP A 193 12.63 15.40 19.14
N TRP A 194 12.70 14.39 18.26
CA TRP A 194 13.15 14.56 16.89
C TRP A 194 12.26 15.55 16.12
N VAL A 195 10.94 15.38 16.20
CA VAL A 195 9.97 16.31 15.57
C VAL A 195 10.19 17.73 16.07
N ARG A 196 10.34 17.95 17.39
CA ARG A 196 10.58 19.27 17.97
C ARG A 196 11.89 19.90 17.48
N ARG A 197 12.99 19.12 17.43
CA ARG A 197 14.29 19.58 16.91
C ARG A 197 14.18 20.00 15.45
N GLN A 198 13.54 19.18 14.62
CA GLN A 198 13.33 19.49 13.20
C GLN A 198 12.47 20.75 13.01
N ARG A 199 11.39 20.92 13.78
CA ARG A 199 10.56 22.14 13.75
C ARG A 199 11.31 23.39 14.19
N LEU A 200 12.26 23.27 15.12
CA LEU A 200 13.10 24.39 15.53
C LEU A 200 14.07 24.79 14.41
N GLY A 201 14.75 23.82 13.82
CA GLY A 201 15.66 24.06 12.69
C GLY A 201 14.96 24.69 11.49
N LEU A 202 13.79 24.17 11.10
CA LEU A 202 12.98 24.74 10.02
C LEU A 202 12.57 26.19 10.30
N ARG A 203 12.18 26.52 11.54
CA ARG A 203 11.86 27.91 11.92
C ARG A 203 13.06 28.84 11.81
N GLN A 204 14.24 28.41 12.25
CA GLN A 204 15.46 29.21 12.14
C GLN A 204 15.84 29.49 10.68
N VAL A 205 15.69 28.50 9.80
CA VAL A 205 15.90 28.67 8.36
C VAL A 205 14.89 29.65 7.75
N LEU A 206 13.61 29.51 8.10
CA LEU A 206 12.57 30.44 7.63
C LEU A 206 12.81 31.87 8.12
N GLU A 207 13.26 32.06 9.36
CA GLU A 207 13.63 33.39 9.88
C GLU A 207 14.84 33.99 9.16
N PHE A 208 15.80 33.15 8.74
CA PHE A 208 16.97 33.59 7.98
C PHE A 208 16.64 33.96 6.53
N VAL A 209 15.73 33.22 5.89
CA VAL A 209 15.33 33.43 4.48
C VAL A 209 14.20 34.46 4.34
N ALA A 210 13.48 34.76 5.43
CA ALA A 210 12.44 35.78 5.41
C ALA A 210 13.03 37.15 5.03
N PRO A 211 12.40 37.88 4.08
CA PRO A 211 12.86 39.22 3.72
C PRO A 211 12.86 40.11 4.98
N PRO A 212 13.84 41.02 5.13
CA PRO A 212 13.91 41.88 6.29
C PRO A 212 12.56 42.58 6.47
N ARG A 213 11.99 42.47 7.67
CA ARG A 213 10.75 43.16 8.04
C ARG A 213 10.97 44.63 7.68
N ARG A 214 10.28 45.13 6.66
CA ARG A 214 10.24 46.56 6.38
C ARG A 214 9.74 47.20 7.67
N ARG A 215 10.61 47.89 8.40
CA ARG A 215 10.17 48.85 9.41
C ARG A 215 9.16 49.74 8.71
N SER A 216 7.89 49.62 9.08
CA SER A 216 6.88 50.56 8.63
C SER A 216 7.38 51.95 9.00
N ALA A 217 7.40 52.87 8.03
CA ALA A 217 7.82 54.27 8.17
C ALA A 217 6.96 55.09 9.16
N GLN A 218 6.19 54.41 10.01
CA GLN A 218 5.33 54.95 11.04
C GLN A 218 6.06 55.07 12.39
N ASP A 219 7.15 54.31 12.61
CA ASP A 219 7.98 54.42 13.83
C ASP A 219 8.94 55.62 13.79
N ASP A 220 9.40 56.07 12.62
CA ASP A 220 10.33 57.20 12.52
C ASP A 220 9.65 58.58 12.65
N ARG A 221 8.31 58.65 12.60
CA ARG A 221 7.57 59.90 12.79
C ARG A 221 7.25 60.22 14.25
N GLN A 222 7.54 59.32 15.19
CA GLN A 222 7.34 59.58 16.63
C GLN A 222 8.63 59.96 17.38
N GLN A 223 9.79 60.00 16.70
CA GLN A 223 11.07 60.37 17.32
C GLN A 223 11.60 61.76 16.92
N VAL A 224 10.83 62.55 16.16
CA VAL A 224 11.14 63.96 15.93
C VAL A 224 9.93 64.80 16.37
N SER A 225 9.79 64.97 17.68
CA SER A 225 9.06 66.07 18.31
C SER A 225 10.06 67.02 18.95
#